data_AF-A0A1H9D3J9-F1
#
_entry.id   AF-A0A1H9D3J9-F1
#
_cell.length_a   1.000
_cell.length_b   1.000
_cell.length_c   1.000
_cell.angle_alpha   90.00
_cell.angle_beta   90.00
_cell.angle_gamma   90.00
#
_symmetry.space_group_name_H-M   'P 1'
#
loop_
_entity.id
_entity.type
_entity.pdbx_description
1 polymer ?
#
loop_
_entity_poly.entity_id
_entity_poly.type
_entity_poly.pdbx_seq_one_letter_code
_entity_poly.pdbx_strand_id
1 'polypeptide(L)'
;MDKITELSKELNISILESEEYRNYIFARNSLKSNEGLFNKVMEFKRYYEDVMKYTDGNPFDDILRLYYENDELLHNSVVNEYLRAESALSKLMRKVITRVTDGIHFEE
;
A
#
# COMPACT_ATOMS: atom_id res chain seq x y z
N MET A 1 21.80 -7.87 -22.78
CA MET A 1 20.61 -7.67 -21.93
C MET A 1 19.50 -7.24 -22.88
N ASP A 2 18.29 -7.81 -22.80
CA ASP A 2 17.22 -7.36 -23.70
C ASP A 2 16.75 -5.94 -23.33
N LYS A 3 16.20 -5.22 -24.31
CA LYS A 3 15.77 -3.83 -24.18
C LYS A 3 14.67 -3.67 -23.12
N ILE A 4 13.84 -4.70 -22.94
CA ILE A 4 12.75 -4.71 -21.95
C ILE A 4 13.33 -4.70 -20.54
N THR A 5 14.36 -5.51 -20.28
CA THR A 5 15.05 -5.59 -18.99
C THR A 5 15.74 -4.27 -18.65
N GLU A 6 16.33 -3.60 -19.64
CA GLU A 6 16.96 -2.29 -19.46
C GLU A 6 15.93 -1.21 -19.07
N LEU A 7 14.86 -1.07 -19.85
CA LEU A 7 13.76 -0.13 -19.55
C LEU A 7 13.09 -0.43 -18.20
N SER A 8 12.98 -1.71 -17.83
CA SER A 8 12.44 -2.10 -16.52
C SER A 8 13.34 -1.63 -15.37
N LYS A 9 14.66 -1.66 -15.55
CA LYS A 9 15.61 -1.13 -14.55
C LYS A 9 15.50 0.39 -14.42
N GLU A 10 15.39 1.10 -15.54
CA GLU A 10 15.20 2.56 -15.55
C GLU A 10 13.87 2.95 -14.88
N LEU A 11 12.79 2.22 -15.15
CA LEU A 11 11.50 2.40 -14.50
C LEU A 11 11.61 2.17 -12.98
N ASN A 12 12.30 1.12 -12.54
CA ASN A 12 12.51 0.84 -11.13
C ASN A 12 13.28 1.97 -10.44
N ILE A 13 14.36 2.46 -11.05
CA ILE A 13 15.13 3.61 -10.51
C ILE A 13 14.21 4.83 -10.39
N SER A 14 13.43 5.12 -11.42
CA SER A 14 12.49 6.25 -11.42
C SER A 14 11.43 6.14 -10.31
N ILE A 15 10.94 4.92 -10.03
CA ILE A 15 10.01 4.66 -8.92
C ILE A 15 10.72 4.86 -7.58
N LEU A 16 11.95 4.36 -7.41
CA LEU A 16 12.72 4.54 -6.18
C LEU A 16 13.05 6.03 -5.91
N GLU A 17 13.19 6.82 -6.96
CA GLU A 17 13.43 8.26 -6.88
C GLU A 17 12.15 9.09 -6.72
N SER A 18 10.98 8.50 -6.92
CA SER A 18 9.69 9.18 -6.76
C SER A 18 9.47 9.70 -5.34
N GLU A 19 8.74 10.81 -5.24
CA GLU A 19 8.38 11.39 -3.95
C GLU A 19 7.51 10.41 -3.15
N GLU A 20 6.60 9.69 -3.81
CA GLU A 20 5.73 8.70 -3.19
C GLU A 20 6.50 7.58 -2.52
N TYR A 21 7.52 7.03 -3.19
CA TYR A 21 8.35 5.98 -2.62
C TYR A 21 9.19 6.50 -1.45
N ARG A 22 9.83 7.67 -1.59
CA ARG A 22 10.64 8.27 -0.53
C ARG A 22 9.80 8.58 0.71
N ASN A 23 8.62 9.16 0.52
CA ASN A 23 7.68 9.48 1.60
C ASN A 23 7.18 8.20 2.30
N TYR A 24 6.90 7.13 1.54
CA TYR A 24 6.56 5.83 2.11
C TYR A 24 7.69 5.25 2.95
N ILE A 25 8.94 5.26 2.45
CA ILE A 25 10.08 4.76 3.21
C ILE A 25 10.30 5.56 4.48
N PHE A 26 10.20 6.89 4.41
CA PHE A 26 10.29 7.75 5.59
C PHE A 26 9.23 7.40 6.63
N ALA A 27 7.94 7.41 6.25
CA ALA A 27 6.84 7.14 7.16
C ALA A 27 6.90 5.70 7.73
N ARG A 28 7.30 4.72 6.92
CA ARG A 28 7.52 3.33 7.37
C ARG A 28 8.63 3.25 8.41
N ASN A 29 9.74 3.95 8.22
CA ASN A 29 10.83 3.94 9.18
C ASN A 29 10.42 4.63 10.49
N SER A 30 9.72 5.75 10.40
CA SER A 30 9.14 6.43 11.57
C SER A 30 8.18 5.54 12.36
N LEU A 31 7.31 4.78 11.67
CA LEU A 31 6.43 3.82 12.31
C LEU A 31 7.21 2.66 12.96
N LYS A 32 8.24 2.14 12.27
CA LYS A 32 9.09 1.05 12.77
C LYS A 32 9.94 1.42 13.96
N SER A 33 10.23 2.70 14.19
CA SER A 33 10.89 3.16 15.41
C SER A 33 10.07 2.85 16.67
N ASN A 34 8.77 2.55 16.53
CA ASN A 34 7.93 2.02 17.59
C ASN A 34 7.39 0.64 17.18
N GLU A 35 8.09 -0.43 17.57
CA GLU A 35 7.73 -1.81 17.21
C GLU A 35 6.31 -2.19 17.64
N GLY A 36 5.86 -1.75 18.82
CA GLY A 36 4.51 -2.05 19.30
C GLY A 36 3.43 -1.41 18.42
N LEU A 37 3.64 -0.15 18.01
CA LEU A 37 2.74 0.54 17.11
C LEU A 37 2.75 -0.08 15.71
N PHE A 38 3.94 -0.41 15.19
CA PHE A 38 4.09 -1.10 13.90
C PHE A 38 3.33 -2.42 13.88
N ASN A 39 3.46 -3.26 14.91
CA ASN A 39 2.77 -4.54 15.01
C ASN A 39 1.26 -4.38 15.01
N LYS A 40 0.71 -3.42 15.77
CA LYS A 40 -0.73 -3.12 15.77
C LYS A 40 -1.24 -2.71 14.37
N VAL A 41 -0.48 -1.89 13.65
CA VAL A 41 -0.85 -1.50 12.27
C VAL A 41 -0.80 -2.71 11.32
N MET A 42 0.20 -3.57 11.44
CA MET A 42 0.29 -4.78 10.60
C MET A 42 -0.87 -5.75 10.89
N GLU A 43 -1.26 -5.91 12.16
CA GLU A 43 -2.43 -6.70 12.55
C GLU A 43 -3.72 -6.12 11.98
N PHE A 44 -3.95 -4.80 12.17
CA PHE A 44 -5.10 -4.10 11.58
C PHE A 44 -5.20 -4.33 10.08
N LYS A 45 -4.08 -4.20 9.36
CA LYS A 45 -4.04 -4.43 7.90
C LYS A 45 -4.37 -5.87 7.52
N ARG A 46 -3.84 -6.85 8.24
CA ARG A 46 -4.14 -8.27 8.01
C ARG A 46 -5.64 -8.53 8.19
N TYR A 47 -6.24 -8.02 9.27
CA TYR A 47 -7.67 -8.16 9.50
C TYR A 47 -8.51 -7.47 8.41
N TYR A 48 -8.08 -6.28 7.96
CA TYR A 48 -8.73 -5.58 6.86
C TYR A 48 -8.70 -6.41 5.57
N GLU A 49 -7.54 -7.00 5.23
CA GLU A 49 -7.38 -7.87 4.07
C GLU A 49 -8.24 -9.14 4.18
N ASP A 50 -8.30 -9.75 5.36
CA ASP A 50 -9.12 -10.94 5.62
C ASP A 50 -10.62 -10.63 5.43
N VAL A 51 -11.11 -9.52 5.99
CA VAL A 51 -12.51 -9.08 5.81
C VAL A 51 -12.81 -8.84 4.32
N MET A 52 -11.93 -8.13 3.61
CA MET A 52 -12.09 -7.87 2.19
C MET A 52 -12.13 -9.14 1.32
N LYS A 53 -11.45 -10.21 1.75
CA LYS A 53 -11.29 -11.44 0.98
C LYS A 53 -12.35 -12.50 1.30
N TYR A 54 -12.76 -12.59 2.57
CA TYR A 54 -13.56 -13.69 3.09
C TYR A 54 -14.99 -13.30 3.46
N THR A 55 -15.35 -12.01 3.45
CA THR A 55 -16.75 -11.62 3.66
C THR A 55 -17.59 -11.95 2.42
N ASP A 56 -18.52 -12.88 2.59
CA ASP A 56 -19.57 -13.17 1.61
C ASP A 56 -20.56 -11.99 1.55
N GLY A 57 -20.57 -11.27 0.42
CA GLY A 57 -21.46 -10.14 0.20
C GLY A 57 -20.82 -8.79 0.50
N ASN A 58 -21.45 -7.99 1.35
CA ASN A 58 -21.06 -6.61 1.59
C ASN A 58 -20.17 -6.47 2.85
N PRO A 59 -18.85 -6.21 2.74
CA PRO A 59 -17.95 -6.11 3.89
C PRO A 59 -18.06 -4.80 4.68
N PHE A 60 -18.96 -3.88 4.29
CA PHE A 60 -19.01 -2.53 4.87
C PHE A 60 -19.21 -2.53 6.39
N ASP A 61 -20.08 -3.39 6.93
CA ASP A 61 -20.36 -3.41 8.39
C ASP A 61 -19.16 -3.92 9.19
N ASP A 62 -18.47 -4.94 8.68
CA ASP A 62 -17.27 -5.51 9.29
C ASP A 62 -16.10 -4.53 9.23
N ILE A 63 -15.94 -3.84 8.08
CA ILE A 63 -14.94 -2.79 7.91
C ILE A 63 -15.22 -1.62 8.85
N LEU A 64 -16.47 -1.18 8.96
CA LEU A 64 -16.86 -0.09 9.84
C LEU A 64 -16.56 -0.44 11.30
N ARG A 65 -16.87 -1.67 11.73
CA ARG A 65 -16.52 -2.16 13.07
C ARG A 65 -15.00 -2.13 13.28
N LEU A 66 -14.23 -2.63 12.31
CA LEU A 66 -12.77 -2.63 12.38
C LEU A 66 -12.20 -1.21 12.53
N TYR A 67 -12.78 -0.23 11.83
CA TYR A 67 -12.41 1.18 11.97
C TYR A 67 -12.71 1.72 13.38
N TYR A 68 -13.90 1.45 13.92
CA TYR A 68 -14.26 1.88 15.27
C TYR A 68 -13.38 1.24 16.35
N GLU A 69 -13.08 -0.06 16.24
CA GLU A 69 -12.24 -0.77 17.20
C GLU A 69 -10.79 -0.29 17.20
N ASN A 70 -10.34 0.31 16.10
CA ASN A 70 -8.97 0.80 15.92
C ASN A 70 -8.90 2.32 15.84
N ASP A 71 -9.92 3.05 16.32
CA ASP A 71 -10.01 4.50 16.19
C ASP A 71 -8.79 5.23 16.78
N GLU A 72 -8.36 4.85 17.99
CA GLU A 72 -7.17 5.42 18.63
C GLU A 72 -5.88 5.17 17.83
N LEU A 73 -5.77 4.00 17.20
CA LEU A 73 -4.62 3.63 16.36
C LEU A 73 -4.59 4.52 15.11
N LEU A 74 -5.74 4.78 14.49
CA LEU A 74 -5.86 5.53 13.25
C LEU A 74 -5.76 7.05 13.45
N HIS A 75 -6.06 7.53 14.66
CA HIS A 75 -5.83 8.91 15.08
C HIS A 75 -4.36 9.20 15.42
N ASN A 76 -3.51 8.18 15.56
CA ASN A 76 -2.08 8.38 15.75
C ASN A 76 -1.46 9.01 14.48
N SER A 77 -0.77 10.14 14.65
CA SER A 77 -0.21 10.90 13.52
C SER A 77 0.79 10.09 12.70
N VAL A 78 1.64 9.29 13.34
CA VAL A 78 2.65 8.45 12.67
C VAL A 78 1.98 7.34 11.86
N VAL A 79 0.91 6.74 12.40
CA VAL A 79 0.12 5.74 11.67
C VAL A 79 -0.60 6.38 10.50
N ASN A 80 -1.20 7.55 10.68
CA ASN A 80 -1.92 8.25 9.63
C ASN A 80 -1.00 8.65 8.47
N GLU A 81 0.18 9.19 8.78
CA GLU A 81 1.23 9.51 7.80
C GLU A 81 1.67 8.26 7.03
N TYR A 82 1.90 7.14 7.73
CA TYR A 82 2.23 5.86 7.09
C TYR A 82 1.14 5.38 6.13
N LEU A 83 -0.12 5.33 6.58
CA LEU A 83 -1.24 4.86 5.77
C LEU A 83 -1.48 5.76 4.55
N ARG A 84 -1.32 7.07 4.70
CA ARG A 84 -1.40 8.03 3.57
C ARG A 84 -0.28 7.79 2.56
N ALA A 85 0.96 7.68 3.01
CA ALA A 85 2.11 7.46 2.15
C ALA A 85 2.03 6.10 1.42
N GLU A 86 1.59 5.05 2.11
CA GLU A 86 1.34 3.74 1.52
C GLU A 86 0.22 3.78 0.47
N SER A 87 -0.87 4.50 0.73
CA SER A 87 -1.95 4.67 -0.24
C SER A 87 -1.47 5.40 -1.49
N ALA A 88 -0.65 6.45 -1.33
CA ALA A 88 -0.06 7.19 -2.45
C ALA A 88 0.85 6.32 -3.31
N LEU A 89 1.79 5.59 -2.69
CA LEU A 89 2.66 4.65 -3.41
C LEU A 89 1.86 3.55 -4.11
N SER A 90 0.84 3.00 -3.44
CA SER A 90 -0.04 1.99 -4.04
C SER A 90 -0.79 2.52 -5.28
N LYS A 91 -1.20 3.80 -5.26
CA LYS A 91 -1.81 4.46 -6.43
C LYS A 91 -0.80 4.66 -7.56
N LEU A 92 0.44 5.06 -7.26
CA LEU A 92 1.52 5.16 -8.25
C LEU A 92 1.78 3.80 -8.90
N MET A 93 1.95 2.74 -8.10
CA MET A 93 2.22 1.39 -8.62
C MET A 93 1.09 0.87 -9.50
N ARG A 94 -0.17 1.08 -9.12
CA ARG A 94 -1.32 0.72 -9.98
C ARG A 94 -1.26 1.44 -11.33
N LYS A 95 -0.98 2.75 -11.34
CA LYS A 95 -0.82 3.52 -12.59
C LYS A 95 0.32 2.98 -13.45
N VAL A 96 1.46 2.66 -12.84
CA VAL A 96 2.62 2.08 -13.54
C VAL A 96 2.23 0.74 -14.18
N ILE A 97 1.61 -0.16 -13.41
CA ILE A 97 1.17 -1.47 -13.91
C ILE A 97 0.22 -1.28 -15.10
N THR A 98 -0.85 -0.49 -14.92
CA THR A 98 -1.81 -0.21 -15.99
C THR A 98 -1.12 0.32 -17.24
N ARG A 99 -0.11 1.19 -17.09
CA ARG A 99 0.59 1.80 -18.22
C ARG A 99 1.54 0.84 -18.92
N VAL A 100 2.22 -0.03 -18.17
CA VAL A 100 3.14 -1.04 -18.72
C VAL A 100 2.38 -2.15 -19.42
N THR A 101 1.18 -2.49 -18.94
CA THR A 101 0.32 -3.51 -19.55
C THR A 101 -0.62 -2.96 -20.62
N ASP A 102 -0.62 -1.65 -20.84
CA ASP A 102 -1.49 -0.98 -21.81
C ASP A 102 -1.21 -1.51 -23.23
N GLY A 103 -2.25 -1.99 -23.91
CA GLY A 103 -2.13 -2.59 -25.25
C GLY A 103 -1.54 -4.01 -25.31
N ILE A 104 -1.26 -4.65 -24.17
CA ILE A 104 -0.93 -6.08 -24.14
C ILE A 104 -2.24 -6.87 -24.18
N HIS A 105 -2.47 -7.57 -25.28
CA HIS A 105 -3.60 -8.47 -25.46
C HIS A 105 -3.09 -9.91 -25.47
N PHE A 106 -3.67 -10.75 -24.62
CA PHE A 106 -3.55 -12.19 -24.76
C PHE A 106 -4.73 -12.66 -25.62
N GLU A 107 -4.46 -13.42 -26.68
CA GLU A 107 -5.51 -14.20 -27.33
C GLU A 107 -5.94 -15.29 -26.32
N GLU A 108 -7.23 -15.37 -26.03
CA GLU A 108 -7.83 -16.47 -25.24
C GLU A 108 -7.82 -17.79 -26.03
#